data_AF-A0A3D2D3P5-F1
#
_entry.id   AF-A0A3D2D3P5-F1
#
_cell.length_a   1.000
_cell.length_b   1.000
_cell.length_c   1.000
_cell.angle_alpha   90.00
_cell.angle_beta   90.00
_cell.angle_gamma   90.00
#
_symmetry.space_group_name_H-M   'P 1'
#
loop_
_entity.id
_entity.type
_entity.pdbx_description
1 polymer ?
#
loop_
_entity_poly.entity_id
_entity_poly.type
_entity_poly.pdbx_seq_one_letter_code
_entity_poly.pdbx_strand_id
1 'polypeptide(L)' 'MIHKPPIDDLADKIGSKYALCVVASKRARQLMEQAQNQGYTELPDNEKPLSVAAQEIYDGKLIATND' A
#
# COMPACT_ATOMS: atom_id res chain seq x y z
N MET A 1 -4.33 -20.46 -2.13
CA MET A 1 -3.83 -19.56 -1.07
C MET A 1 -4.65 -18.29 -1.11
N ILE A 2 -5.41 -17.97 -0.05
CA ILE A 2 -6.12 -16.70 0.05
C ILE A 2 -5.07 -15.66 0.44
N HIS A 3 -4.67 -14.82 -0.52
CA HIS A 3 -3.79 -13.69 -0.25
C HIS A 3 -4.55 -12.72 0.66
N LYS A 4 -4.12 -12.58 1.92
CA LYS A 4 -4.63 -11.54 2.82
C LYS A 4 -3.74 -10.30 2.70
N PRO A 5 -4.33 -9.09 2.70
CA PRO A 5 -5.77 -8.80 2.67
C PRO A 5 -6.42 -9.14 1.32
N PRO A 6 -7.70 -9.57 1.30
CA PRO A 6 -8.41 -9.89 0.06
C PRO A 6 -8.63 -8.62 -0.77
N ILE A 7 -8.50 -8.75 -2.09
CA ILE A 7 -8.53 -7.60 -3.00
C ILE A 7 -9.90 -6.90 -3.04
N ASP A 8 -10.99 -7.63 -2.79
CA ASP A 8 -12.33 -7.05 -2.78
C ASP A 8 -12.51 -6.12 -1.56
N ASP A 9 -12.07 -6.52 -0.36
CA ASP A 9 -12.09 -5.63 0.83
C ASP A 9 -11.23 -4.37 0.62
N LEU A 10 -10.10 -4.49 -0.07
CA LEU A 10 -9.26 -3.35 -0.42
C LEU A 10 -9.94 -2.44 -1.44
N ALA A 11 -10.62 -3.03 -2.43
CA ALA A 11 -11.32 -2.31 -3.48
C ALA A 11 -12.56 -1.60 -2.92
N ASP A 12 -13.27 -2.18 -1.95
CA ASP A 12 -14.40 -1.55 -1.27
C ASP A 12 -13.97 -0.30 -0.48
N LYS A 13 -12.77 -0.31 0.12
CA LYS A 13 -12.24 0.85 0.86
C LYS A 13 -11.84 2.02 -0.04
N ILE A 14 -11.32 1.73 -1.23
CA ILE A 14 -10.86 2.74 -2.19
C ILE A 14 -11.97 3.11 -3.21
N GLY A 15 -12.98 2.25 -3.37
CA GLY A 15 -14.11 2.42 -4.29
C GLY A 15 -13.86 1.96 -5.73
N SER A 16 -12.63 1.57 -6.09
CA SER A 16 -12.32 1.05 -7.44
C SER A 16 -11.05 0.21 -7.46
N LYS A 17 -11.08 -0.90 -8.21
CA LYS A 17 -9.90 -1.78 -8.40
C LYS A 17 -8.75 -1.07 -9.12
N TYR A 18 -9.06 -0.15 -10.04
CA TYR A 18 -8.04 0.65 -10.72
C TYR A 18 -7.41 1.67 -9.77
N ALA A 19 -8.24 2.36 -8.99
CA ALA A 19 -7.77 3.30 -7.98
C ALA A 19 -6.93 2.57 -6.91
N LEU A 20 -7.33 1.38 -6.48
CA LEU A 20 -6.56 0.54 -5.56
C LEU A 20 -5.14 0.30 -6.09
N CYS A 21 -5.00 -0.12 -7.36
CA CYS A 21 -3.69 -0.39 -7.94
C CYS A 21 -2.80 0.86 -7.97
N VAL A 22 -3.37 2.01 -8.36
CA VAL A 22 -2.66 3.29 -8.40
C VAL A 22 -2.25 3.76 -7.00
N VAL A 23 -3.17 3.72 -6.04
CA VAL A 23 -2.95 4.16 -4.65
C VAL A 23 -1.93 3.26 -3.97
N ALA A 24 -2.08 1.94 -4.07
CA ALA A 24 -1.13 0.98 -3.51
C ALA A 24 0.28 1.15 -4.11
N SER A 25 0.37 1.37 -5.43
CA SER A 25 1.66 1.59 -6.11
C SER A 25 2.33 2.91 -5.71
N LYS A 26 1.55 4.01 -5.64
CA LYS A 26 2.05 5.30 -5.18
C LYS A 26 2.54 5.21 -3.73
N ARG A 27 1.76 4.56 -2.86
CA ARG A 27 2.12 4.39 -1.45
C ARG A 27 3.36 3.51 -1.28
N ALA A 28 3.46 2.40 -2.01
CA ALA A 28 4.64 1.55 -1.99
C ALA A 28 5.92 2.33 -2.37
N ARG A 29 5.85 3.24 -3.35
CA ARG A 29 6.98 4.13 -3.68
C ARG A 29 7.31 5.10 -2.56
N GLN A 30 6.32 5.71 -1.91
CA GLN A 30 6.55 6.58 -0.76
C GLN A 30 7.27 5.85 0.37
N LEU A 31 6.85 4.63 0.69
CA LEU A 31 7.50 3.81 1.73
C LEU A 31 8.97 3.52 1.37
N MET A 32 9.23 3.20 0.10
CA MET A 32 10.58 2.94 -0.38
C MET A 32 11.44 4.22 -0.34
N GLU A 33 10.90 5.36 -0.75
CA GLU A 33 11.58 6.66 -0.66
C GLU A 33 11.85 7.07 0.79
N GLN A 34 10.92 6.80 1.71
CA GLN A 34 11.11 7.00 3.15
C GLN A 34 12.23 6.13 3.71
N ALA A 35 12.28 4.86 3.33
CA ALA A 35 13.36 3.94 3.71
C ALA A 35 14.72 4.44 3.19
N GLN A 36 14.78 4.88 1.92
CA GLN A 36 15.98 5.43 1.31
C GLN A 36 16.46 6.72 2.01
N ASN A 37 15.53 7.62 2.37
CA ASN A 37 15.87 8.84 3.13
C ASN A 37 16.42 8.54 4.54
N GLN A 38 16.03 7.40 5.13
CA GLN A 38 16.55 6.93 6.41
C GLN A 38 17.87 6.14 6.25
N GLY A 39 18.39 6.00 5.02
CA GLY A 39 19.63 5.28 4.72
C GLY A 39 19.45 3.78 4.53
N TYR A 40 18.22 3.28 4.48
CA TYR A 40 17.94 1.87 4.21
C TYR A 40 17.80 1.61 2.71
N THR A 41 18.46 0.56 2.22
CA THR A 41 18.30 0.12 0.82
C THR A 41 16.94 -0.51 0.57
N GLU A 42 16.35 -1.12 1.60
CA GLU A 42 15.08 -1.84 1.57
C GLU A 42 14.24 -1.45 2.79
N LEU A 43 12.95 -1.80 2.83
CA LEU A 43 12.17 -1.56 4.04
C LEU A 43 12.74 -2.39 5.21
N PRO A 44 12.64 -1.87 6.45
CA PRO A 44 12.92 -2.67 7.64
C PRO A 44 12.07 -3.94 7.64
N ASP A 45 12.59 -5.01 8.26
CA ASP A 45 11.96 -6.33 8.33
C ASP A 45 11.79 -7.10 7.00
N ASN A 46 12.48 -6.68 5.93
CA ASN A 46 12.35 -7.30 4.59
C ASN A 46 10.90 -7.30 4.08
N GLU A 47 10.07 -6.39 4.58
CA GLU A 47 8.69 -6.28 4.13
C GLU A 47 8.63 -5.70 2.73
N LYS A 48 7.77 -6.30 1.88
CA LYS A 48 7.53 -5.73 0.56
C LYS A 48 6.74 -4.43 0.72
N PRO A 49 7.17 -3.31 0.12
CA PRO A 49 6.46 -2.03 0.25
C PRO A 49 5.01 -2.11 -0.22
N LEU A 50 4.72 -2.98 -1.19
CA LEU A 50 3.37 -3.24 -1.67
C LEU A 50 2.51 -3.99 -0.63
N SER A 51 3.09 -4.90 0.14
CA SER A 51 2.39 -5.59 1.23
C SER A 51 2.01 -4.62 2.34
N VAL A 52 2.95 -3.75 2.73
CA VAL A 52 2.71 -2.72 3.74
C VAL A 52 1.63 -1.75 3.27
N ALA A 53 1.71 -1.27 2.01
CA ALA A 53 0.69 -0.41 1.43
C ALA A 53 -0.70 -1.07 1.41
N ALA A 54 -0.79 -2.35 1.01
CA ALA A 54 -2.04 -3.09 1.04
C ALA A 54 -2.60 -3.23 2.47
N GLN A 55 -1.74 -3.45 3.47
CA GLN A 55 -2.16 -3.48 4.87
C GLN A 55 -2.65 -2.12 5.36
N GLU A 56 -1.96 -1.03 5.05
CA GLU A 56 -2.40 0.31 5.44
C GLU A 56 -3.76 0.69 4.82
N ILE A 57 -4.01 0.26 3.57
CA ILE A 57 -5.33 0.42 2.93
C ILE A 57 -6.36 -0.43 3.68
N TYR A 58 -6.04 -1.69 3.98
CA TYR A 58 -6.93 -2.59 4.72
C TYR A 58 -7.29 -2.05 6.12
N ASP A 59 -6.30 -1.49 6.83
CA ASP A 59 -6.48 -0.88 8.16
C ASP A 59 -7.27 0.44 8.10
N GLY A 60 -7.52 0.98 6.89
CA GLY A 60 -8.23 2.25 6.70
C GLY A 60 -7.38 3.47 7.00
N LYS A 61 -6.05 3.33 7.06
CA LYS A 61 -5.09 4.43 7.29
C LYS A 61 -4.90 5.31 6.05
N LEU A 62 -5.30 4.84 4.87
CA LEU A 62 -5.17 5.55 3.61
C LEU A 62 -6.54 5.92 3.06
N ILE A 63 -6.73 7.21 2.80
CA ILE A 63 -7.91 7.78 2.16
C ILE A 63 -7.45 8.26 0.78
N ALA A 64 -8.01 7.69 -0.29
CA ALA A 64 -7.75 8.15 -1.63
C ALA A 64 -8.54 9.44 -1.88
N THR A 65 -7.91 10.59 -1.70
CA THR A 65 -8.48 11.88 -2.14
C THR A 65 -8.33 11.99 -3.65
N ASN A 66 -9.45 11.94 -4.37
CA ASN A 66 -9.55 12.42 -5.75
C ASN A 66 -9.66 13.95 -5.67
N ASP A 67 -8.52 14.64 -5.75
CA ASP A 67 -8.48 16.06 -6.14
C ASP A 67 -8.57 16.16 -7.67
#